data_AF-A0A352SX64-F1
#
_entry.id   AF-A0A352SX64-F1
#
_cell.length_a   1.000
_cell.length_b   1.000
_cell.length_c   1.000
_cell.angle_alpha   90.00
_cell.angle_beta   90.00
_cell.angle_gamma   90.00
#
_symmetry.space_group_name_H-M   'P 1'
#
loop_
_entity.id
_entity.type
_entity.pdbx_description
1 polymer ?
#
loop_
_entity_poly.entity_id
_entity_poly.type
_entity_poly.pdbx_seq_one_letter_code
_entity_poly.pdbx_strand_id
1 'polypeptide(L)'
;MYFYVIYIIILISSYVALIYKHERNEKTRRNKEILSIGKNRTISVIGIIFIALILFYLAVIAFRARDVFRSFNSYFTSIFQLLNIKYIEMLMDYFTDEVKVAHLFKMSSYRNLLFKGYIQIPMLLIIFAQMSYRESRENIIYEDGMMLEGRLWEWQELAGFKWSEKNNCKLIFSYESKLLLTKLHIKVKVKQEDKEKINEILSQYLTIEEQIK
;
A
#
# COMPACT_ATOMS: atom_id res chain seq x y z
N MET A 1 -3.74 -20.71 -14.20
CA MET A 1 -2.47 -20.77 -13.43
C MET A 1 -1.40 -19.83 -13.99
N TYR A 2 -1.07 -19.87 -15.29
CA TYR A 2 -0.04 -19.00 -15.90
C TYR A 2 -0.30 -17.49 -15.73
N PHE A 3 -1.53 -17.02 -15.99
CA PHE A 3 -1.88 -15.61 -15.78
C PHE A 3 -1.71 -15.14 -14.34
N TYR A 4 -1.96 -16.03 -13.37
CA TYR A 4 -1.76 -15.73 -11.95
C TYR A 4 -0.28 -15.58 -11.60
N VAL A 5 0.58 -16.47 -12.12
CA VAL A 5 2.03 -16.36 -11.94
C VAL A 5 2.57 -15.06 -12.56
N ILE A 6 2.14 -14.73 -13.78
CA ILE A 6 2.50 -13.47 -14.45
C ILE A 6 2.04 -12.27 -13.61
N TYR A 7 0.81 -12.30 -13.11
CA TYR A 7 0.26 -11.25 -12.24
C TYR A 7 1.12 -11.01 -10.99
N ILE A 8 1.51 -12.09 -10.28
CA ILE A 8 2.36 -11.98 -9.09
C ILE A 8 3.75 -11.44 -9.45
N ILE A 9 4.35 -11.89 -10.55
CA ILE A 9 5.62 -11.37 -11.04
C ILE A 9 5.53 -9.87 -11.29
N ILE A 10 4.50 -9.39 -11.99
CA ILE A 10 4.30 -7.97 -12.28
C ILE A 10 4.21 -7.16 -10.97
N LEU A 11 3.45 -7.63 -9.99
CA LEU A 11 3.33 -6.92 -8.71
C LEU A 11 4.68 -6.86 -7.98
N ILE A 12 5.43 -7.96 -7.91
CA ILE A 12 6.75 -7.99 -7.25
C ILE A 12 7.73 -7.08 -8.00
N SER A 13 7.79 -7.18 -9.34
CA SER A 13 8.64 -6.33 -10.16
C SER A 13 8.32 -4.85 -9.98
N SER A 14 7.04 -4.48 -9.84
CA SER A 14 6.64 -3.10 -9.58
C SER A 14 7.16 -2.57 -8.24
N TYR A 15 7.14 -3.42 -7.20
CA TYR A 15 7.69 -3.10 -5.88
C TYR A 15 9.22 -2.93 -5.92
N VAL A 16 9.92 -3.87 -6.55
CA VAL A 16 11.38 -3.82 -6.71
C VAL A 16 11.81 -2.60 -7.52
N ALA A 17 11.11 -2.29 -8.61
CA ALA A 17 11.39 -1.10 -9.44
C ALA A 17 11.23 0.20 -8.64
N LEU A 18 10.22 0.28 -7.77
CA LEU A 18 10.01 1.42 -6.87
C LEU A 18 11.19 1.59 -5.90
N ILE A 19 11.62 0.51 -5.23
CA ILE A 19 12.78 0.53 -4.33
C ILE A 19 14.04 0.96 -5.07
N TYR A 20 14.31 0.34 -6.23
CA TYR A 20 15.50 0.62 -7.01
C TYR A 20 15.56 2.08 -7.47
N LYS A 21 14.44 2.62 -7.98
CA LYS A 21 14.33 4.03 -8.37
C LYS A 21 14.65 4.95 -7.18
N HIS A 22 14.14 4.61 -6.00
CA HIS A 22 14.36 5.39 -4.79
C HIS A 22 15.82 5.36 -4.34
N GLU A 23 16.42 4.17 -4.23
CA GLU A 23 17.83 4.02 -3.83
C GLU A 23 18.78 4.71 -4.81
N ARG A 24 18.49 4.64 -6.11
CA ARG A 24 19.26 5.36 -7.13
C ARG A 24 19.19 6.87 -6.88
N ASN A 25 18.00 7.40 -6.64
CA ASN A 25 17.80 8.82 -6.39
C ASN A 25 18.51 9.31 -5.12
N GLU A 26 18.46 8.53 -4.03
CA GLU A 26 19.20 8.83 -2.80
C GLU A 26 20.71 8.79 -3.04
N LYS A 27 21.23 7.76 -3.73
CA LYS A 27 22.67 7.64 -4.02
C LYS A 27 23.21 8.81 -4.83
N THR A 28 22.46 9.28 -5.83
CA THR A 28 22.89 10.43 -6.66
C THR A 28 22.92 11.75 -5.88
N ARG A 29 22.16 11.86 -4.78
CA ARG A 29 21.97 13.12 -4.02
C ARG A 29 22.56 13.11 -2.62
N ARG A 30 23.30 12.06 -2.26
CA ARG A 30 23.89 11.90 -0.91
C ARG A 30 24.75 13.08 -0.48
N ASN A 31 25.39 13.77 -1.43
CA ASN A 31 26.24 14.94 -1.17
C ASN A 31 25.50 16.29 -1.28
N LYS A 32 24.21 16.27 -1.61
CA LYS A 32 23.36 17.46 -1.78
C LYS A 32 22.32 17.60 -0.66
N GLU A 33 22.45 16.81 0.39
CA GLU A 33 21.56 16.84 1.54
C GLU A 33 21.83 18.10 2.37
N ILE A 34 20.78 18.90 2.55
CA ILE A 34 20.82 20.13 3.35
C ILE A 34 20.40 19.82 4.80
N LEU A 35 19.30 19.07 4.96
CA LEU A 35 18.74 18.78 6.28
C LEU A 35 17.86 17.52 6.27
N SER A 36 18.09 16.59 7.20
CA SER A 36 17.14 15.52 7.53
C SER A 36 16.13 16.03 8.57
N ILE A 37 14.84 15.94 8.22
CA ILE A 37 13.70 16.31 9.08
C ILE A 37 13.22 15.11 9.90
N GLY A 38 13.80 13.93 9.65
CA GLY A 38 13.46 12.68 10.33
C GLY A 38 12.27 11.95 9.70
N LYS A 39 11.85 10.87 10.37
CA LYS A 39 10.82 9.95 9.86
C LYS A 39 9.43 10.39 10.30
N ASN A 40 8.47 10.26 9.38
CA ASN A 40 7.06 10.34 9.75
C ASN A 40 6.66 9.00 10.41
N ARG A 41 6.95 8.81 11.70
CA ARG A 41 6.65 7.57 12.46
C ARG A 41 5.16 7.34 12.75
N THR A 42 4.26 7.91 11.96
CA THR A 42 2.92 7.35 11.91
C THR A 42 3.03 6.04 11.16
N ILE A 43 3.15 4.91 11.88
CA ILE A 43 2.61 3.63 11.36
C ILE A 43 1.21 4.02 10.90
N SER A 44 1.00 4.16 9.59
CA SER A 44 -0.21 4.81 9.17
C SER A 44 -1.38 3.96 9.62
N VAL A 45 -2.40 4.61 10.16
CA VAL A 45 -3.71 3.98 10.44
C VAL A 45 -4.16 3.16 9.23
N ILE A 46 -3.77 3.60 8.03
CA ILE A 46 -3.94 2.91 6.75
C ILE A 46 -3.24 1.54 6.72
N GLY A 47 -1.99 1.42 7.16
CA GLY A 47 -1.30 0.13 7.27
C GLY A 47 -2.02 -0.87 8.19
N ILE A 48 -2.55 -0.40 9.32
CA ILE A 48 -3.36 -1.22 10.24
C ILE A 48 -4.67 -1.67 9.54
N ILE A 49 -5.32 -0.77 8.80
CA ILE A 49 -6.51 -1.09 8.01
C ILE A 49 -6.21 -2.18 6.97
N PHE A 50 -5.07 -2.10 6.27
CA PHE A 50 -4.67 -3.13 5.30
C PHE A 50 -4.46 -4.50 5.95
N ILE A 51 -3.77 -4.57 7.09
CA ILE A 51 -3.59 -5.82 7.83
C ILE A 51 -4.95 -6.38 8.28
N ALA A 52 -5.83 -5.54 8.81
CA ALA A 52 -7.17 -5.94 9.23
C ALA A 52 -7.99 -6.50 8.04
N LEU A 53 -7.91 -5.87 6.87
CA LEU A 53 -8.57 -6.36 5.65
C LEU A 53 -8.02 -7.72 5.21
N ILE A 54 -6.70 -7.93 5.25
CA ILE A 54 -6.08 -9.21 4.91
C ILE A 54 -6.55 -10.31 5.87
N LEU A 55 -6.54 -10.04 7.18
CA LEU A 55 -7.02 -10.98 8.20
C LEU A 55 -8.50 -11.29 8.03
N PHE A 56 -9.32 -10.28 7.74
CA PHE A 56 -10.74 -10.46 7.45
C PHE A 56 -10.95 -11.38 6.24
N TYR A 57 -10.22 -11.18 5.14
CA TYR A 57 -10.29 -12.04 3.97
C TYR A 57 -9.90 -13.48 4.27
N LEU A 58 -8.82 -13.69 5.01
CA LEU A 58 -8.38 -15.02 5.45
C LEU A 58 -9.44 -15.69 6.32
N ALA A 59 -10.07 -14.95 7.24
CA ALA A 59 -11.13 -15.47 8.09
C ALA A 59 -12.37 -15.90 7.27
N VAL A 60 -12.78 -15.10 6.27
CA VAL A 60 -13.89 -15.43 5.38
C VAL A 60 -13.60 -16.70 4.58
N ILE A 61 -12.39 -16.85 4.04
CA ILE A 61 -11.95 -18.06 3.32
C ILE A 61 -11.96 -19.27 4.26
N ALA A 62 -11.40 -19.14 5.46
CA ALA A 62 -11.33 -20.23 6.43
C ALA A 62 -12.72 -20.69 6.88
N PHE A 63 -13.64 -19.75 7.14
CA PHE A 63 -15.01 -20.07 7.51
C PHE A 63 -15.75 -20.83 6.40
N ARG A 64 -15.59 -20.37 5.15
CA ARG A 64 -16.19 -21.03 3.98
C ARG A 64 -15.56 -22.39 3.68
N ALA A 65 -14.24 -22.52 3.83
CA ALA A 65 -13.55 -23.80 3.69
C ALA A 65 -14.08 -24.82 4.71
N ARG A 66 -14.25 -24.41 5.97
CA ARG A 66 -14.81 -25.26 7.02
C ARG A 66 -16.23 -25.71 6.71
N ASP A 67 -17.08 -24.81 6.21
CA ASP A 67 -18.46 -25.11 5.83
C ASP A 67 -18.54 -26.11 4.66
N VAL A 68 -17.74 -25.91 3.61
CA VAL A 68 -17.60 -26.83 2.48
C VAL A 68 -17.08 -28.19 2.93
N PHE A 69 -16.02 -28.22 3.74
CA PHE A 69 -15.43 -29.45 4.25
C PHE A 69 -16.43 -30.29 5.05
N ARG A 70 -17.18 -29.65 5.96
CA ARG A 70 -18.21 -30.35 6.75
C ARG A 70 -19.35 -30.90 5.89
N SER A 71 -19.76 -30.15 4.88
CA SER A 71 -20.88 -30.53 4.01
C SER A 71 -20.54 -31.70 3.09
N PHE A 72 -19.24 -31.86 2.78
CA PHE A 72 -18.76 -32.81 1.79
C PHE A 72 -17.67 -33.72 2.37
N ASN A 73 -17.68 -33.99 3.67
CA ASN A 73 -16.59 -34.66 4.38
C ASN A 73 -16.27 -36.05 3.80
N SER A 74 -17.23 -36.73 3.18
CA SER A 74 -17.01 -38.00 2.46
C SER A 74 -16.13 -37.87 1.21
N TYR A 75 -16.07 -36.67 0.62
CA TYR A 75 -15.31 -36.34 -0.57
C TYR A 75 -13.92 -35.78 -0.27
N PHE A 76 -13.57 -35.56 1.01
CA PHE A 76 -12.30 -34.97 1.40
C PHE A 76 -11.63 -35.80 2.50
N THR A 77 -10.39 -36.20 2.28
CA THR A 77 -9.55 -36.82 3.33
C THR A 77 -8.91 -35.76 4.23
N SER A 78 -8.77 -34.53 3.75
CA SER A 78 -8.19 -33.42 4.50
C SER A 78 -8.73 -32.07 4.05
N ILE A 79 -8.88 -31.13 5.00
CA ILE A 79 -9.28 -29.75 4.70
C ILE A 79 -8.29 -29.04 3.76
N PHE A 80 -7.03 -29.45 3.73
CA PHE A 80 -6.01 -28.86 2.85
C PHE A 80 -6.27 -29.15 1.36
N GLN A 81 -7.05 -30.20 1.04
CA GLN A 81 -7.46 -30.46 -0.35
C GLN A 81 -8.35 -29.33 -0.90
N LEU A 82 -9.02 -28.56 -0.04
CA LEU A 82 -9.76 -27.36 -0.42
C LEU A 82 -8.85 -26.17 -0.79
N LEU A 83 -7.53 -26.30 -0.72
CA LEU A 83 -6.59 -25.32 -1.29
C LEU A 83 -6.07 -25.77 -2.66
N ASN A 84 -6.38 -26.99 -3.09
CA ASN A 84 -5.99 -27.52 -4.38
C ASN A 84 -7.08 -27.24 -5.42
N ILE A 85 -6.88 -26.21 -6.25
CA ILE A 85 -7.83 -25.81 -7.29
C ILE A 85 -8.15 -26.97 -8.25
N LYS A 86 -7.15 -27.77 -8.65
CA LYS A 86 -7.39 -28.90 -9.56
C LYS A 86 -8.29 -29.95 -8.95
N TYR A 87 -8.15 -30.19 -7.64
CA TYR A 87 -8.99 -31.12 -6.91
C TYR A 87 -10.44 -30.60 -6.81
N ILE A 88 -10.60 -29.31 -6.57
CA ILE A 88 -11.90 -28.64 -6.57
C ILE A 88 -12.56 -28.74 -7.95
N GLU A 89 -11.82 -28.51 -9.03
CA GLU A 89 -12.31 -28.64 -10.41
C GLU A 89 -12.76 -30.07 -10.70
N MET A 90 -11.95 -31.07 -10.37
CA MET A 90 -12.32 -32.48 -10.51
C MET A 90 -13.62 -32.84 -9.76
N LEU A 91 -13.81 -32.33 -8.53
CA LEU A 91 -15.05 -32.55 -7.79
C LEU A 91 -16.24 -31.83 -8.41
N MET A 92 -16.04 -30.65 -8.97
CA MET A 92 -17.09 -29.92 -9.70
C MET A 92 -17.52 -30.68 -10.96
N ASP A 93 -16.59 -31.27 -11.70
CA ASP A 93 -16.89 -32.10 -12.86
C ASP A 93 -17.73 -33.31 -12.44
N TYR A 94 -17.30 -34.03 -11.39
CA TYR A 94 -18.07 -35.14 -10.82
C TYR A 94 -19.49 -34.73 -10.38
N PHE A 95 -19.65 -33.57 -9.71
CA PHE A 95 -20.98 -33.08 -9.32
C PHE A 95 -21.85 -32.67 -10.50
N THR A 96 -21.23 -32.31 -11.63
CA THR A 96 -21.94 -32.00 -12.87
C THR A 96 -22.47 -33.29 -13.49
N ASP A 97 -21.63 -34.32 -13.61
CA ASP A 97 -21.99 -35.62 -14.17
C ASP A 97 -23.09 -36.32 -13.36
N GLU A 98 -23.02 -36.21 -12.03
CA GLU A 98 -24.00 -36.80 -11.10
C GLU A 98 -25.23 -35.92 -10.85
N VAL A 99 -25.37 -34.78 -11.55
CA VAL A 99 -26.51 -33.85 -11.41
C VAL A 99 -26.71 -33.37 -9.96
N LYS A 100 -25.61 -33.21 -9.20
CA LYS A 100 -25.63 -32.73 -7.80
C LYS A 100 -25.57 -31.21 -7.73
N VAL A 101 -26.61 -30.56 -8.25
CA VAL A 101 -26.68 -29.09 -8.45
C VAL A 101 -26.31 -28.29 -7.20
N ALA A 102 -26.81 -28.67 -6.02
CA ALA A 102 -26.50 -27.96 -4.77
C ALA A 102 -25.01 -28.08 -4.38
N HIS A 103 -24.38 -29.23 -4.64
CA HIS A 103 -22.96 -29.46 -4.36
C HIS A 103 -22.10 -28.64 -5.30
N LEU A 104 -22.45 -28.66 -6.61
CA LEU A 104 -21.79 -27.88 -7.64
C LEU A 104 -21.84 -26.37 -7.33
N PHE A 105 -23.01 -25.85 -6.95
CA PHE A 105 -23.15 -24.43 -6.61
C PHE A 105 -22.28 -24.02 -5.41
N LYS A 106 -22.31 -24.83 -4.34
CA LYS A 106 -21.51 -24.56 -3.13
C LYS A 106 -20.00 -24.61 -3.42
N MET A 107 -19.57 -25.59 -4.21
CA MET A 107 -18.17 -25.75 -4.59
C MET A 107 -17.70 -24.63 -5.54
N SER A 108 -18.52 -24.26 -6.53
CA SER A 108 -18.25 -23.15 -7.45
C SER A 108 -18.12 -21.81 -6.72
N SER A 109 -19.02 -21.55 -5.76
CA SER A 109 -18.98 -20.35 -4.91
C SER A 109 -17.69 -20.27 -4.10
N TYR A 110 -17.28 -21.40 -3.49
CA TYR A 110 -16.02 -21.49 -2.76
C TYR A 110 -14.79 -21.32 -3.66
N ARG A 111 -14.79 -21.94 -4.85
CA ARG A 111 -13.72 -21.76 -5.86
C ARG A 111 -13.56 -20.29 -6.23
N ASN A 112 -14.67 -19.60 -6.51
CA ASN A 112 -14.66 -18.18 -6.85
C ASN A 112 -14.10 -17.32 -5.70
N LEU A 113 -14.48 -17.62 -4.46
CA LEU A 113 -13.93 -16.95 -3.27
C LEU A 113 -12.41 -17.16 -3.14
N LEU A 114 -11.94 -18.40 -3.33
CA LEU A 114 -10.50 -18.69 -3.34
C LEU A 114 -9.76 -17.91 -4.42
N PHE A 115 -10.26 -17.90 -5.66
CA PHE A 115 -9.67 -17.13 -6.75
C PHE A 115 -9.59 -15.63 -6.44
N LYS A 116 -10.66 -15.05 -5.88
CA LYS A 116 -10.65 -13.66 -5.42
C LYS A 116 -9.61 -13.45 -4.32
N GLY A 117 -9.52 -14.35 -3.35
CA GLY A 117 -8.52 -14.33 -2.30
C GLY A 117 -7.09 -14.37 -2.83
N TYR A 118 -6.80 -15.26 -3.78
CA TYR A 118 -5.49 -15.35 -4.42
C TYR A 118 -5.08 -14.06 -5.13
N ILE A 119 -6.01 -13.31 -5.70
CA ILE A 119 -5.70 -12.02 -6.34
C ILE A 119 -5.58 -10.91 -5.30
N GLN A 120 -6.55 -10.81 -4.40
CA GLN A 120 -6.68 -9.67 -3.49
C GLN A 120 -5.63 -9.68 -2.38
N ILE A 121 -5.29 -10.83 -1.80
CA ILE A 121 -4.33 -10.90 -0.69
C ILE A 121 -2.93 -10.43 -1.12
N PRO A 122 -2.32 -10.95 -2.21
CA PRO A 122 -1.02 -10.47 -2.68
C PRO A 122 -1.04 -8.99 -3.09
N MET A 123 -2.12 -8.52 -3.70
CA MET A 123 -2.28 -7.10 -4.03
C MET A 123 -2.22 -6.22 -2.77
N LEU A 124 -3.00 -6.56 -1.74
CA LEU A 124 -3.03 -5.82 -0.48
C LEU A 124 -1.67 -5.87 0.22
N LEU A 125 -1.00 -7.04 0.22
CA LEU A 125 0.35 -7.20 0.78
C LEU A 125 1.38 -6.30 0.07
N ILE A 126 1.32 -6.19 -1.26
CA ILE A 126 2.27 -5.40 -2.03
C ILE A 126 2.02 -3.90 -1.87
N ILE A 127 0.76 -3.48 -1.84
CA ILE A 127 0.40 -2.09 -1.52
C ILE A 127 0.86 -1.73 -0.10
N PHE A 128 0.60 -2.63 0.86
CA PHE A 128 1.05 -2.46 2.24
C PHE A 128 2.58 -2.36 2.33
N ALA A 129 3.32 -3.22 1.64
CA ALA A 129 4.79 -3.18 1.60
C ALA A 129 5.30 -1.87 0.97
N GLN A 130 4.70 -1.41 -0.13
CA GLN A 130 5.03 -0.14 -0.77
C GLN A 130 4.81 1.06 0.16
N MET A 131 3.66 1.11 0.84
CA MET A 131 3.36 2.19 1.79
C MET A 131 4.29 2.14 3.00
N SER A 132 4.49 0.95 3.59
CA SER A 132 5.40 0.76 4.73
C SER A 132 6.83 1.17 4.39
N TYR A 133 7.30 0.81 3.19
CA TYR A 133 8.61 1.24 2.68
C TYR A 133 8.71 2.76 2.62
N ARG A 134 7.73 3.43 2.00
CA ARG A 134 7.69 4.90 1.89
C ARG A 134 7.66 5.59 3.25
N GLU A 135 6.85 5.11 4.18
CA GLU A 135 6.74 5.65 5.54
C GLU A 135 8.01 5.45 6.38
N SER A 136 8.77 4.38 6.11
CA SER A 136 10.02 4.11 6.83
C SER A 136 11.18 5.05 6.45
N ARG A 137 11.02 5.78 5.34
CA ARG A 137 12.03 6.71 4.83
C ARG A 137 11.99 8.04 5.58
N GLU A 138 13.15 8.66 5.65
CA GLU A 138 13.30 10.00 6.23
C GLU A 138 12.82 11.04 5.24
N ASN A 139 12.24 12.10 5.77
CA ASN A 139 11.99 13.30 4.99
C ASN A 139 13.29 14.11 4.98
N ILE A 140 13.81 14.41 3.80
CA ILE A 140 15.13 15.01 3.61
C ILE A 140 14.98 16.19 2.64
N ILE A 141 15.59 17.33 2.96
CA ILE A 141 15.72 18.47 2.05
C ILE A 141 17.03 18.32 1.28
N TYR A 142 16.94 18.39 -0.05
CA TYR A 142 18.07 18.47 -0.97
C TYR A 142 18.10 19.84 -1.67
N GLU A 143 19.20 20.16 -2.33
CA GLU A 143 19.31 21.39 -3.14
C GLU A 143 18.27 21.49 -4.26
N ASP A 144 17.92 20.35 -4.90
CA ASP A 144 17.03 20.29 -6.07
C ASP A 144 15.58 19.94 -5.73
N GLY A 145 15.27 19.67 -4.46
CA GLY A 145 13.92 19.30 -4.02
C GLY A 145 13.89 18.68 -2.64
N MET A 146 12.81 18.00 -2.33
CA MET A 146 12.58 17.41 -1.01
C MET A 146 12.07 15.97 -1.13
N MET A 147 12.68 15.06 -0.38
CA MET A 147 12.12 13.73 -0.16
C MET A 147 11.00 13.83 0.87
N LEU A 148 9.77 13.56 0.44
CA LEU A 148 8.60 13.51 1.29
C LEU A 148 7.87 12.18 1.07
N GLU A 149 7.58 11.45 2.14
CA GLU A 149 6.84 10.17 2.10
C GLU A 149 7.44 9.18 1.08
N GLY A 150 8.78 9.10 1.02
CA GLY A 150 9.49 8.22 0.08
C GLY A 150 9.29 8.58 -1.40
N ARG A 151 8.95 9.84 -1.70
CA ARG A 151 8.94 10.41 -3.05
C ARG A 151 9.75 11.70 -3.06
N LEU A 152 10.59 11.86 -4.08
CA LEU A 152 11.24 13.14 -4.36
C LEU A 152 10.25 14.09 -5.03
N TRP A 153 10.09 15.26 -4.43
CA TRP A 153 9.35 16.39 -4.96
C TRP A 153 10.35 17.47 -5.37
N GLU A 154 10.42 17.77 -6.64
CA GLU A 154 11.21 18.92 -7.10
C GLU A 154 10.56 20.21 -6.63
N TRP A 155 11.34 21.27 -6.40
CA TRP A 155 10.80 22.53 -5.90
C TRP A 155 9.65 23.08 -6.74
N GLN A 156 9.75 22.95 -8.07
CA GLN A 156 8.70 23.34 -9.01
C GLN A 156 7.39 22.55 -8.89
N GLU A 157 7.38 21.38 -8.25
CA GLU A 157 6.16 20.60 -8.00
C GLU A 157 5.42 21.07 -6.74
N LEU A 158 6.08 21.83 -5.86
CA LEU A 158 5.53 22.31 -4.60
C LEU A 158 5.06 23.77 -4.78
N ALA A 159 3.81 24.03 -4.42
CA ALA A 159 3.18 25.34 -4.56
C ALA A 159 3.47 26.28 -3.37
N GLY A 160 3.88 25.73 -2.22
CA GLY A 160 4.13 26.50 -1.00
C GLY A 160 4.13 25.64 0.26
N PHE A 161 4.37 26.27 1.40
CA PHE A 161 4.31 25.60 2.70
C PHE A 161 3.71 26.49 3.80
N LYS A 162 3.17 25.84 4.84
CA LYS A 162 2.68 26.50 6.06
C LYS A 162 2.83 25.63 7.30
N TRP A 163 2.88 26.27 8.46
CA TRP A 163 2.83 25.59 9.75
C TRP A 163 1.38 25.37 10.20
N SER A 164 1.11 24.24 10.85
CA SER A 164 -0.21 23.96 11.41
C SER A 164 -0.43 24.76 12.69
N GLU A 165 -1.52 25.51 12.74
CA GLU A 165 -1.91 26.33 13.91
C GLU A 165 -2.17 25.51 15.17
N LYS A 166 -2.77 24.33 15.01
CA LYS A 166 -3.07 23.44 16.14
C LYS A 166 -1.84 22.72 16.68
N ASN A 167 -0.76 22.65 15.89
CA ASN A 167 0.42 21.87 16.24
C ASN A 167 1.65 22.49 15.57
N ASN A 168 2.35 23.36 16.30
CA ASN A 168 3.54 24.09 15.84
C ASN A 168 4.70 23.18 15.37
N CYS A 169 4.60 21.88 15.58
CA CYS A 169 5.52 20.84 15.12
C CYS A 169 5.06 20.16 13.81
N LYS A 170 4.13 20.75 13.07
CA LYS A 170 3.59 20.16 11.84
C LYS A 170 3.68 21.13 10.68
N LEU A 171 4.46 20.74 9.68
CA LEU A 171 4.65 21.44 8.43
C LEU A 171 3.72 20.86 7.37
N ILE A 172 3.08 21.73 6.59
CA ILE A 172 2.13 21.36 5.55
C ILE A 172 2.66 21.91 4.24
N PHE A 173 2.98 21.03 3.30
CA PHE A 173 3.33 21.39 1.93
C PHE A 173 2.09 21.32 1.06
N SER A 174 1.98 22.25 0.13
CA SER A 174 0.91 22.27 -0.85
C SER A 174 1.46 21.92 -2.23
N TYR A 175 0.70 21.16 -3.01
CA TYR A 175 1.03 20.88 -4.41
C TYR A 175 -0.22 20.85 -5.28
N GLU A 176 -0.07 21.16 -6.57
CA GLU A 176 -1.16 21.06 -7.53
C GLU A 176 -1.21 19.65 -8.12
N SER A 177 -2.29 18.93 -7.83
CA SER A 177 -2.51 17.62 -8.44
C SER A 177 -3.06 17.81 -9.85
N LYS A 178 -2.25 17.53 -10.88
CA LYS A 178 -2.72 17.48 -12.28
C LYS A 178 -3.88 16.50 -12.48
N LEU A 179 -3.95 15.45 -11.65
CA LEU A 179 -4.94 14.38 -11.79
C LEU A 179 -6.28 14.72 -11.16
N LEU A 180 -6.27 15.41 -10.00
CA LEU A 180 -7.50 15.82 -9.31
C LEU A 180 -7.91 17.26 -9.66
N LEU A 181 -7.06 18.01 -10.37
CA LEU A 181 -7.24 19.44 -10.65
C LEU A 181 -7.50 20.26 -9.37
N THR A 182 -6.93 19.81 -8.25
CA THR A 182 -7.08 20.43 -6.93
C THR A 182 -5.75 20.52 -6.22
N LYS A 183 -5.62 21.52 -5.35
CA LYS A 183 -4.49 21.66 -4.42
C LYS A 183 -4.60 20.59 -3.32
N LEU A 184 -3.55 19.80 -3.18
CA LEU A 184 -3.43 18.75 -2.17
C LEU A 184 -2.33 19.11 -1.16
N HIS A 185 -2.34 18.44 -0.01
CA HIS A 185 -1.45 18.77 1.09
C HIS A 185 -0.70 17.55 1.63
N ILE A 186 0.61 17.71 1.82
CA ILE A 186 1.49 16.72 2.47
C ILE A 186 1.83 17.23 3.87
N LYS A 187 1.70 16.38 4.87
CA LYS A 187 1.82 16.75 6.28
C LYS A 187 3.02 16.08 6.91
N VAL A 188 4.01 16.87 7.29
CA VAL A 188 5.27 16.41 7.88
C VAL A 188 5.33 16.84 9.33
N LYS A 189 5.63 15.89 10.23
CA LYS A 189 5.96 16.21 11.61
C LYS A 189 7.43 16.59 11.70
N VAL A 190 7.70 17.73 12.32
CA VAL A 190 9.02 18.34 12.43
C VAL A 190 9.30 18.64 13.90
N LYS A 191 10.56 18.59 14.32
CA LYS A 191 10.91 19.04 15.67
C LYS A 191 10.84 20.55 15.76
N GLN A 192 10.41 21.07 16.91
CA GLN A 192 10.24 22.51 17.08
C GLN A 192 11.57 23.28 17.01
N GLU A 193 12.67 22.65 17.45
CA GLU A 193 14.04 23.17 17.38
C GLU A 193 14.52 23.45 15.94
N ASP A 194 14.03 22.69 14.95
CA ASP A 194 14.43 22.84 13.55
C ASP A 194 13.60 23.89 12.79
N LYS A 195 12.58 24.47 13.43
CA LYS A 195 11.58 25.33 12.76
C LYS A 195 12.19 26.56 12.07
N GLU A 196 13.07 27.29 12.76
CA GLU A 196 13.68 28.50 12.21
C GLU A 196 14.60 28.17 11.03
N LYS A 197 15.44 27.14 11.20
CA LYS A 197 16.33 26.64 10.16
C LYS A 197 15.54 26.18 8.92
N ILE A 198 14.42 25.49 9.11
CA ILE A 198 13.57 25.04 8.01
C ILE A 198 12.88 26.21 7.31
N ASN A 199 12.42 27.22 8.04
CA ASN A 199 11.87 28.43 7.44
C ASN A 199 12.92 29.15 6.58
N GLU A 200 14.13 29.31 7.10
CA GLU A 200 15.23 29.94 6.37
C GLU A 200 15.51 29.21 5.05
N ILE A 201 15.65 27.88 5.09
CA ILE A 201 15.91 27.06 3.90
C ILE A 201 14.72 27.10 2.93
N LEU A 202 13.51 26.80 3.40
CA LEU A 202 12.34 26.66 2.51
C LEU A 202 11.92 27.98 1.89
N SER A 203 12.13 29.11 2.56
CA SER A 203 11.82 30.45 2.01
C SER A 203 12.67 30.82 0.80
N GLN A 204 13.82 30.16 0.59
CA GLN A 204 14.64 30.35 -0.61
C GLN A 204 14.02 29.71 -1.85
N TYR A 205 13.15 28.72 -1.67
CA TYR A 205 12.61 27.89 -2.75
C TYR A 205 11.09 27.98 -2.91
N LEU A 206 10.36 28.26 -1.83
CA LEU A 206 8.91 28.17 -1.76
C LEU A 206 8.30 29.41 -1.10
N THR A 207 7.11 29.79 -1.57
CA THR A 207 6.30 30.82 -0.93
C THR A 207 5.71 30.34 0.38
N ILE A 208 5.79 31.19 1.40
CA ILE A 208 5.09 31.00 2.67
C ILE A 208 3.62 31.33 2.44
N GLU A 209 2.74 30.34 2.62
CA GLU A 209 1.31 30.57 2.53
C GLU A 209 0.83 31.28 3.81
N GLU A 210 0.31 32.50 3.68
CA GLU A 210 -0.25 33.25 4.80
C GLU A 210 -1.45 32.52 5.43
N GLN A 211 -1.58 32.67 6.74
CA GLN A 211 -2.69 32.16 7.53
C GLN A 211 -3.99 32.84 7.08
N ILE A 212 -4.83 32.14 6.31
CA ILE A 212 -6.23 32.55 6.16
C ILE A 212 -6.89 32.26 7.52
N LYS A 213 -7.16 33.34 8.27
CA LYS A 213 -7.92 33.34 9.53
C LYS A 213 -9.28 32.69 9.37
#